data_AF-A0A814MES4-F1
#
_entry.id   AF-A0A814MES4-F1
#
_cell.length_a   1.000
_cell.length_b   1.000
_cell.length_c   1.000
_cell.angle_alpha   90.00
_cell.angle_beta   90.00
_cell.angle_gamma   90.00
#
_symmetry.space_group_name_H-M   'P 1'
#
loop_
_entity.id
_entity.type
_entity.pdbx_description
1 polymer ?
#
loop_
_entity_poly.entity_id
_entity_poly.type
_entity_poly.pdbx_seq_one_letter_code
_entity_poly.pdbx_strand_id
1 'polypeptide(L)'
;MENNSDTSRGADIQAPLRFIAPCYQNRSYYDQAPVNYHRAFETDDKFLPSDKPNLIDDFNQIIDIYEKKDDDDDSLNYKMKVAEVIGHIVEWIKDYQKANSSIKGFCVGVSGGIDSAVTSTLCAETGLPILLLEMPIHQAKDQVSRAREHINWLKEQYLDKVQSYEIDLTQTFDVIKTTLTHMQENKETELALANTRSRLRMVTLYYYAQLNGYVVVGTGNKVEDFGVGFFTKYGDGGVDISPIADLMKSEVRAVARKLGIIQSIIDAPPTDGLFGDSRTDEDQIGATYDELEWAMNYIDQKSEQILTERQKEVIGIYEQRQKVNHHKMVQIPTCILPAHLKT
;
A
#
# COMPACT_ATOMS: atom_id res chain seq x y z
N MET A 1 62.14 -49.94 33.52
CA MET A 1 61.63 -50.22 32.18
C MET A 1 61.00 -48.91 31.73
N GLU A 2 61.79 -48.06 31.06
CA GLU A 2 61.73 -47.85 29.59
C GLU A 2 60.35 -47.31 29.16
N ASN A 3 60.18 -46.24 28.39
CA ASN A 3 61.06 -45.33 27.67
C ASN A 3 60.26 -44.07 27.29
N ASN A 4 60.97 -42.98 27.00
CA ASN A 4 60.51 -41.67 26.51
C ASN A 4 59.61 -41.71 25.26
N SER A 5 58.75 -40.70 25.10
CA SER A 5 58.86 -39.76 23.95
C SER A 5 57.92 -38.54 24.07
N ASP A 6 58.54 -37.36 23.97
CA ASP A 6 58.12 -36.17 23.23
C ASP A 6 56.83 -35.39 23.55
N THR A 7 57.08 -34.28 24.23
CA THR A 7 56.76 -32.89 23.86
C THR A 7 55.79 -32.58 22.70
N SER A 8 54.94 -31.59 23.01
CA SER A 8 54.38 -30.55 22.13
C SER A 8 52.96 -30.76 21.59
N ARG A 9 51.98 -30.18 22.30
CA ARG A 9 51.26 -28.96 21.90
C ARG A 9 50.05 -28.80 22.81
N GLY A 10 50.18 -27.97 23.84
CA GLY A 10 49.03 -27.21 24.31
C GLY A 10 48.56 -26.35 23.15
N ALA A 11 47.41 -26.68 22.59
CA ALA A 11 46.64 -25.75 21.78
C ALA A 11 45.65 -25.07 22.73
N ASP A 12 46.06 -23.87 23.09
CA ASP A 12 45.42 -22.89 23.94
C ASP A 12 43.89 -22.81 23.77
N ILE A 13 43.13 -23.23 24.79
CA ILE A 13 41.67 -23.02 24.85
C ILE A 13 41.34 -21.51 25.05
N GLN A 14 42.36 -20.65 25.17
CA GLN A 14 42.17 -19.20 25.06
C GLN A 14 41.96 -18.70 23.61
N ALA A 15 42.16 -19.53 22.58
CA ALA A 15 42.03 -19.08 21.20
C ALA A 15 40.59 -18.67 20.81
N PRO A 16 39.50 -19.38 21.17
CA PRO A 16 38.16 -18.98 20.76
C PRO A 16 37.64 -17.75 21.53
N LEU A 17 38.00 -17.60 22.80
CA LEU A 17 37.52 -16.50 23.65
C LEU A 17 38.22 -15.16 23.38
N ARG A 18 39.45 -15.17 22.85
CA ARG A 18 40.16 -13.93 22.45
C ARG A 18 39.59 -13.28 21.19
N PHE A 19 38.85 -14.01 20.36
CA PHE A 19 38.18 -13.44 19.18
C PHE A 19 36.78 -12.90 19.46
N ILE A 20 36.18 -13.25 20.61
CA ILE A 20 34.80 -12.87 20.93
C ILE A 20 34.75 -11.56 21.72
N ALA A 21 35.74 -11.27 22.57
CA ALA A 21 35.75 -10.07 23.41
C ALA A 21 35.91 -8.72 22.63
N PRO A 22 36.69 -8.61 21.53
CA PRO A 22 36.84 -7.34 20.82
C PRO A 22 35.63 -6.95 19.95
N CYS A 23 34.81 -7.93 19.55
CA CYS A 23 33.63 -7.70 18.70
C CYS A 23 32.51 -6.91 19.41
N TYR A 24 32.55 -6.83 20.74
CA TYR A 24 31.55 -6.09 21.52
C TYR A 24 31.83 -4.59 21.68
N GLN A 25 32.94 -4.05 21.15
CA GLN A 25 33.31 -2.64 21.41
C GLN A 25 33.59 -1.76 20.17
N ASN A 26 33.55 -2.24 18.92
CA ASN A 26 33.83 -1.35 17.78
C ASN A 26 33.08 -1.72 16.48
N ARG A 27 32.35 -0.74 15.93
CA ARG A 27 31.42 -0.86 14.78
C ARG A 27 32.10 -1.15 13.42
N SER A 28 33.43 -1.20 13.34
CA SER A 28 34.19 -1.34 12.08
C SER A 28 34.60 -2.77 11.72
N TYR A 29 34.39 -3.75 12.60
CA TYR A 29 34.68 -5.17 12.33
C TYR A 29 33.51 -5.93 11.66
N TYR A 30 32.33 -5.29 11.50
CA TYR A 30 31.14 -5.90 10.94
C TYR A 30 31.27 -6.21 9.43
N ASP A 31 31.95 -5.36 8.67
CA ASP A 31 32.08 -5.54 7.20
C ASP A 31 33.11 -6.62 6.79
N GLN A 32 33.85 -7.19 7.74
CA GLN A 32 34.83 -8.26 7.47
C GLN A 32 34.44 -9.63 8.03
N ALA A 33 33.22 -9.79 8.52
CA ALA A 33 32.70 -11.08 8.95
C ALA A 33 31.77 -11.79 7.95
N PRO A 34 32.05 -11.88 6.63
CA PRO A 34 31.47 -12.94 5.82
C PRO A 34 32.46 -14.11 5.64
N VAL A 35 31.91 -15.32 5.52
CA VAL A 35 32.51 -16.59 5.01
C VAL A 35 32.71 -17.74 6.02
N ASN A 36 32.74 -17.54 7.35
CA ASN A 36 33.03 -18.69 8.25
C ASN A 36 31.90 -19.19 9.18
N TYR A 37 30.69 -18.63 9.13
CA TYR A 37 29.59 -19.14 9.97
C TYR A 37 28.95 -20.43 9.44
N HIS A 38 28.96 -20.67 8.13
CA HIS A 38 28.50 -21.94 7.57
C HIS A 38 29.48 -23.11 7.73
N ARG A 39 30.66 -22.88 8.32
CA ARG A 39 31.70 -23.93 8.45
C ARG A 39 31.83 -24.53 9.84
N ALA A 40 31.07 -24.06 10.83
CA ALA A 40 31.10 -24.61 12.18
C ALA A 40 30.14 -25.80 12.38
N PHE A 41 29.34 -26.16 11.38
CA PHE A 41 28.38 -27.28 11.45
C PHE A 41 28.59 -28.30 10.33
N GLU A 42 29.85 -28.71 10.12
CA GLU A 42 30.15 -29.99 9.46
C GLU A 42 31.36 -30.64 10.13
N THR A 43 31.27 -30.90 11.43
CA THR A 43 32.11 -31.92 12.07
C THR A 43 31.36 -32.50 13.26
N ASP A 44 30.92 -33.75 13.09
CA ASP A 44 30.70 -34.81 14.07
C ASP A 44 30.25 -34.43 15.50
N ASP A 45 29.21 -35.13 15.95
CA ASP A 45 28.69 -35.32 17.31
C ASP A 45 29.72 -35.71 18.41
N LYS A 46 31.03 -35.50 18.20
CA LYS A 46 32.10 -36.00 19.07
C LYS A 46 32.90 -34.92 19.81
N PHE A 47 32.50 -33.64 19.75
CA PHE A 47 33.23 -32.56 20.44
C PHE A 47 32.34 -31.61 21.24
N LEU A 48 31.31 -32.14 21.91
CA LEU A 48 30.54 -31.40 22.92
C LEU A 48 30.83 -32.00 24.31
N PRO A 49 31.26 -31.20 25.30
CA PRO A 49 31.44 -31.67 26.67
C PRO A 49 30.11 -32.16 27.24
N SER A 50 30.11 -33.34 27.88
CA SER A 50 28.94 -33.99 28.50
C SER A 50 28.24 -33.18 29.61
N ASP A 51 28.84 -32.06 30.02
CA ASP A 51 28.48 -31.36 31.24
C ASP A 51 27.72 -30.04 30.97
N LYS A 52 27.39 -29.74 29.70
CA LYS A 52 26.55 -28.58 29.32
C LYS A 52 25.58 -28.94 28.19
N PRO A 53 24.48 -29.65 28.49
CA PRO A 53 23.54 -30.16 27.50
C PRO A 53 22.77 -29.08 26.73
N ASN A 54 22.72 -27.84 27.22
CA ASN A 54 21.93 -26.76 26.63
C ASN A 54 22.76 -25.73 25.86
N LEU A 55 24.05 -25.97 25.62
CA LEU A 55 24.89 -24.96 24.95
C LEU A 55 24.42 -24.68 23.51
N ILE A 56 23.92 -25.71 22.81
CA ILE A 56 23.32 -25.55 21.48
C ILE A 56 21.99 -24.78 21.56
N ASP A 57 21.16 -25.06 22.55
CA ASP A 57 19.88 -24.36 22.74
C ASP A 57 20.08 -22.90 23.12
N ASP A 58 21.10 -22.59 23.94
CA ASP A 58 21.48 -21.23 24.29
C ASP A 58 22.05 -20.47 23.08
N PHE A 59 22.85 -21.14 22.24
CA PHE A 59 23.33 -20.56 20.97
C PHE A 59 22.20 -20.34 19.96
N ASN A 60 21.27 -21.29 19.84
CA ASN A 60 20.10 -21.16 18.98
C ASN A 60 19.16 -20.07 19.47
N GLN A 61 18.96 -19.89 20.79
CA GLN A 61 18.22 -18.75 21.34
C GLN A 61 18.91 -17.42 21.05
N ILE A 62 20.25 -17.36 21.12
CA ILE A 62 20.99 -16.15 20.78
C ILE A 62 20.88 -15.86 19.28
N ILE A 63 20.95 -16.88 18.41
CA ILE A 63 20.71 -16.73 16.97
C ILE A 63 19.27 -16.26 16.71
N ASP A 64 18.25 -16.85 17.34
CA ASP A 64 16.85 -16.41 17.26
C ASP A 64 16.67 -14.95 17.72
N ILE A 65 17.39 -14.53 18.77
CA ILE A 65 17.38 -13.16 19.27
C ILE A 65 18.10 -12.21 18.30
N TYR A 66 19.16 -12.65 17.62
CA TYR A 66 19.90 -11.84 16.63
C TYR A 66 19.17 -11.76 15.29
N GLU A 67 18.59 -12.85 14.78
CA GLU A 67 17.71 -12.86 13.60
C GLU A 67 16.49 -11.96 13.83
N LYS A 68 15.89 -11.99 15.03
CA LYS A 68 14.84 -11.03 15.42
C LYS A 68 15.34 -9.59 15.55
N LYS A 69 16.63 -9.36 15.82
CA LYS A 69 17.20 -8.01 15.99
C LYS A 69 17.55 -7.34 14.67
N ASP A 70 18.02 -8.10 13.69
CA ASP A 70 18.22 -7.61 12.32
C ASP A 70 16.86 -7.35 11.63
N ASP A 71 15.84 -8.17 11.90
CA ASP A 71 14.45 -7.86 11.53
C ASP A 71 13.90 -6.65 12.30
N ASP A 72 14.28 -6.41 13.56
CA ASP A 72 13.76 -5.28 14.34
C ASP A 72 14.42 -3.94 14.04
N ASP A 73 15.68 -3.86 13.62
CA ASP A 73 16.30 -2.59 13.22
C ASP A 73 15.79 -2.15 11.84
N ASP A 74 15.66 -3.09 10.88
CA ASP A 74 15.02 -2.81 9.60
C ASP A 74 13.51 -2.60 9.75
N SER A 75 12.81 -3.32 10.65
CA SER A 75 11.39 -3.05 10.94
C SER A 75 11.18 -1.76 11.71
N LEU A 76 12.09 -1.35 12.61
CA LEU A 76 12.01 -0.09 13.34
C LEU A 76 12.30 1.07 12.40
N ASN A 77 13.35 0.98 11.58
CA ASN A 77 13.66 1.97 10.54
C ASN A 77 12.54 2.06 9.50
N TYR A 78 11.97 0.93 9.08
CA TYR A 78 10.78 0.87 8.23
C TYR A 78 9.54 1.48 8.92
N LYS A 79 9.27 1.16 10.19
CA LYS A 79 8.17 1.74 10.97
C LYS A 79 8.35 3.25 11.20
N MET A 80 9.59 3.71 11.37
CA MET A 80 9.95 5.13 11.47
C MET A 80 9.71 5.83 10.13
N LYS A 81 10.15 5.23 9.03
CA LYS A 81 9.90 5.74 7.68
C LYS A 81 8.41 5.83 7.34
N VAL A 82 7.60 4.83 7.72
CA VAL A 82 6.14 4.89 7.53
C VAL A 82 5.49 5.98 8.38
N ALA A 83 5.96 6.20 9.62
CA ALA A 83 5.48 7.29 10.46
C ALA A 83 5.82 8.67 9.86
N GLU A 84 7.02 8.83 9.30
CA GLU A 84 7.45 10.04 8.60
C GLU A 84 6.62 10.28 7.33
N VAL A 85 6.34 9.23 6.56
CA VAL A 85 5.44 9.30 5.38
C VAL A 85 4.04 9.76 5.79
N ILE A 86 3.47 9.20 6.85
CA ILE A 86 2.16 9.63 7.39
C ILE A 86 2.21 11.11 7.77
N GLY A 87 3.23 11.52 8.55
CA GLY A 87 3.39 12.90 8.98
C GLY A 87 3.54 13.87 7.78
N HIS A 88 4.29 13.46 6.77
CA HIS A 88 4.47 14.23 5.54
C HIS A 88 3.15 14.40 4.77
N ILE A 89 2.38 13.34 4.58
CA ILE A 89 1.10 13.41 3.86
C ILE A 89 0.10 14.27 4.65
N VAL A 90 0.02 14.10 5.97
CA VAL A 90 -0.89 14.89 6.83
C VAL A 90 -0.54 16.38 6.76
N GLU A 91 0.75 16.74 6.83
CA GLU A 91 1.16 18.14 6.70
C GLU A 91 0.93 18.67 5.29
N TRP A 92 1.14 17.87 4.24
CA TRP A 92 0.82 18.25 2.87
C TRP A 92 -0.67 18.59 2.69
N ILE A 93 -1.57 17.77 3.27
CA ILE A 93 -3.02 18.04 3.26
C ILE A 93 -3.33 19.37 3.97
N LYS A 94 -2.69 19.63 5.13
CA LYS A 94 -2.85 20.89 5.86
C LYS A 94 -2.34 22.08 5.07
N ASP A 95 -1.18 21.97 4.42
CA ASP A 95 -0.59 23.04 3.62
C ASP A 95 -1.44 23.36 2.40
N TYR A 96 -2.02 22.35 1.75
CA TYR A 96 -2.99 22.54 0.68
C TYR A 96 -4.20 23.35 1.17
N GLN A 97 -4.76 23.02 2.35
CA GLN A 97 -5.86 23.77 2.94
C GLN A 97 -5.45 25.20 3.32
N LYS A 98 -4.27 25.42 3.90
CA LYS A 98 -3.77 26.77 4.25
C LYS A 98 -3.61 27.64 3.01
N ALA A 99 -3.11 27.09 1.91
CA ALA A 99 -2.96 27.80 0.64
C ALA A 99 -4.32 28.14 -0.01
N ASN A 100 -5.38 27.41 0.34
CA ASN A 100 -6.73 27.55 -0.18
C ASN A 100 -7.70 27.82 0.98
N SER A 101 -7.57 28.98 1.62
CA SER A 101 -8.25 29.31 2.89
C SER A 101 -9.78 29.24 2.87
N SER A 102 -10.42 29.13 1.70
CA SER A 102 -11.85 28.88 1.55
C SER A 102 -12.27 27.44 1.85
N ILE A 103 -11.34 26.48 1.81
CA ILE A 103 -11.59 25.08 2.10
C ILE A 103 -11.77 24.91 3.61
N LYS A 104 -12.91 24.36 4.01
CA LYS A 104 -13.31 24.19 5.42
C LYS A 104 -13.10 22.77 5.95
N GLY A 105 -12.80 21.81 5.09
CA GLY A 105 -12.70 20.39 5.43
C GLY A 105 -12.63 19.49 4.19
N PHE A 106 -12.81 18.20 4.41
CA PHE A 106 -12.60 17.16 3.41
C PHE A 106 -13.81 16.24 3.27
N CYS A 107 -14.15 15.84 2.05
CA CYS A 107 -15.17 14.83 1.78
C CYS A 107 -14.54 13.60 1.15
N VAL A 108 -14.81 12.42 1.73
CA VAL A 108 -14.19 11.14 1.31
C VAL A 108 -15.27 10.08 1.15
N GLY A 109 -15.24 9.34 0.04
CA GLY A 109 -16.06 8.14 -0.13
C GLY A 109 -15.39 6.95 0.58
N VAL A 110 -16.14 6.23 1.42
CA VAL A 110 -15.64 5.05 2.14
C VAL A 110 -16.26 3.79 1.53
N SER A 111 -15.45 2.97 0.88
CA SER A 111 -15.90 1.76 0.16
C SER A 111 -15.83 0.48 0.99
N GLY A 112 -15.15 0.52 2.15
CA GLY A 112 -14.78 -0.67 2.90
C GLY A 112 -13.52 -1.37 2.36
N GLY A 113 -12.81 -0.72 1.42
CA GLY A 113 -11.46 -1.08 0.96
C GLY A 113 -10.37 -0.25 1.61
N ILE A 114 -9.13 -0.76 1.54
CA ILE A 114 -7.97 -0.22 2.26
C ILE A 114 -7.60 1.21 1.86
N ASP A 115 -7.70 1.58 0.58
CA ASP A 115 -7.23 2.89 0.11
C ASP A 115 -8.12 4.01 0.64
N SER A 116 -9.45 3.81 0.64
CA SER A 116 -10.40 4.73 1.25
C SER A 116 -10.25 4.81 2.77
N ALA A 117 -9.91 3.68 3.41
CA ALA A 117 -9.67 3.64 4.85
C ALA A 117 -8.43 4.43 5.25
N VAL A 118 -7.32 4.27 4.52
CA VAL A 118 -6.09 5.04 4.71
C VAL A 118 -6.34 6.52 4.45
N THR A 119 -6.95 6.85 3.32
CA THR A 119 -7.20 8.25 2.93
C THR A 119 -8.08 8.99 3.94
N SER A 120 -9.18 8.38 4.37
CA SER A 120 -10.08 8.98 5.36
C SER A 120 -9.40 9.17 6.71
N THR A 121 -8.55 8.22 7.14
CA THR A 121 -7.79 8.30 8.39
C THR A 121 -6.72 9.40 8.32
N LEU A 122 -5.97 9.50 7.21
CA LEU A 122 -5.00 10.59 6.98
C LEU A 122 -5.68 11.96 6.99
N CYS A 123 -6.89 12.09 6.43
CA CYS A 123 -7.67 13.31 6.52
C CYS A 123 -8.07 13.62 7.96
N ALA A 124 -8.45 12.60 8.75
CA ALA A 124 -8.82 12.76 10.16
C ALA A 124 -7.63 13.22 11.02
N GLU A 125 -6.43 12.69 10.78
CA GLU A 125 -5.17 13.09 11.42
C GLU A 125 -4.84 14.58 11.24
N THR A 126 -5.44 15.26 10.26
CA THR A 126 -5.27 16.70 10.11
C THR A 126 -5.90 17.51 11.25
N GLY A 127 -6.89 16.93 11.95
CA GLY A 127 -7.71 17.61 12.96
C GLY A 127 -8.76 18.56 12.37
N LEU A 128 -8.89 18.60 11.04
CA LEU A 128 -9.90 19.39 10.33
C LEU A 128 -11.22 18.59 10.18
N PRO A 129 -12.35 19.27 9.93
CA PRO A 129 -13.61 18.60 9.67
C PRO A 129 -13.53 17.65 8.47
N ILE A 130 -14.07 16.44 8.63
CA ILE A 130 -14.22 15.46 7.56
C ILE A 130 -15.65 14.96 7.46
N LEU A 131 -16.10 14.73 6.22
CA LEU A 131 -17.37 14.12 5.90
C LEU A 131 -17.16 12.82 5.11
N LEU A 132 -17.56 11.71 5.70
CA LEU A 132 -17.44 10.37 5.12
C LEU A 132 -18.77 9.96 4.48
N LEU A 133 -18.74 9.54 3.21
CA LEU A 133 -19.93 9.02 2.53
C LEU A 133 -19.78 7.54 2.22
N GLU A 134 -20.72 6.73 2.71
CA GLU A 134 -20.94 5.35 2.24
C GLU A 134 -22.03 5.40 1.16
N MET A 135 -21.74 4.84 -0.03
CA MET A 135 -22.55 5.05 -1.24
C MET A 135 -22.77 3.73 -2.00
N PRO A 136 -23.61 2.82 -1.45
CA PRO A 136 -23.82 1.52 -2.05
C PRO A 136 -24.65 1.65 -3.33
N ILE A 137 -24.31 0.83 -4.33
CA ILE A 137 -25.08 0.66 -5.57
C ILE A 137 -25.05 -0.84 -5.91
N HIS A 138 -26.11 -1.58 -5.56
CA HIS A 138 -26.11 -3.05 -5.67
C HIS A 138 -24.87 -3.72 -5.04
N GLN A 139 -24.34 -3.13 -3.96
CA GLN A 139 -23.09 -3.57 -3.35
C GLN A 139 -23.27 -4.83 -2.52
N ALA A 140 -22.24 -5.68 -2.47
CA ALA A 140 -22.22 -6.81 -1.56
C ALA A 140 -22.29 -6.36 -0.09
N LYS A 141 -23.06 -7.10 0.73
CA LYS A 141 -23.38 -6.71 2.11
C LYS A 141 -22.16 -6.62 3.02
N ASP A 142 -21.17 -7.48 2.79
CA ASP A 142 -19.91 -7.50 3.52
C ASP A 142 -19.11 -6.22 3.30
N GLN A 143 -19.03 -5.71 2.07
CA GLN A 143 -18.34 -4.45 1.77
C GLN A 143 -18.99 -3.25 2.46
N VAL A 144 -20.32 -3.15 2.40
CA VAL A 144 -21.09 -2.12 3.12
C VAL A 144 -20.87 -2.23 4.63
N SER A 145 -20.86 -3.45 5.17
CA SER A 145 -20.63 -3.66 6.60
C SER A 145 -19.23 -3.22 7.05
N ARG A 146 -18.20 -3.49 6.24
CA ARG A 146 -16.82 -3.03 6.51
C ARG A 146 -16.69 -1.51 6.43
N ALA A 147 -17.33 -0.88 5.45
CA ALA A 147 -17.36 0.57 5.34
C ALA A 147 -17.98 1.22 6.58
N ARG A 148 -19.12 0.69 7.05
CA ARG A 148 -19.78 1.15 8.28
C ARG A 148 -18.91 0.92 9.52
N GLU A 149 -18.28 -0.23 9.64
CA GLU A 149 -17.35 -0.55 10.73
C GLU A 149 -16.22 0.48 10.80
N HIS A 150 -15.58 0.78 9.67
CA HIS A 150 -14.49 1.77 9.59
C HIS A 150 -14.95 3.20 9.91
N ILE A 151 -16.12 3.60 9.40
CA ILE A 151 -16.70 4.92 9.71
C ILE A 151 -16.94 5.06 11.22
N ASN A 152 -17.48 4.02 11.86
CA ASN A 152 -17.73 4.04 13.30
C ASN A 152 -16.42 4.10 14.10
N TRP A 153 -15.43 3.28 13.70
CA TRP A 153 -14.09 3.34 14.29
C TRP A 153 -13.48 4.74 14.18
N LEU A 154 -13.53 5.38 13.00
CA LEU A 154 -13.03 6.76 12.83
C LEU A 154 -13.77 7.78 13.70
N LYS A 155 -15.09 7.66 13.85
CA LYS A 155 -15.86 8.53 14.75
C LYS A 155 -15.46 8.36 16.21
N GLU A 156 -15.15 7.15 16.64
CA GLU A 156 -14.65 6.88 17.99
C GLU A 156 -13.25 7.48 18.21
N GLN A 157 -12.36 7.39 17.21
CA GLN A 157 -10.99 7.90 17.31
C GLN A 157 -10.89 9.44 17.21
N TYR A 158 -11.69 10.08 16.35
CA TYR A 158 -11.56 11.50 16.01
C TYR A 158 -12.80 12.36 16.35
N LEU A 159 -13.74 11.81 17.11
CA LEU A 159 -14.92 12.47 17.71
C LEU A 159 -15.57 13.53 16.80
N ASP A 160 -15.71 14.76 17.29
CA ASP A 160 -16.48 15.87 16.71
C ASP A 160 -16.02 16.31 15.31
N LYS A 161 -14.92 15.74 14.81
CA LYS A 161 -14.37 16.03 13.47
C LYS A 161 -15.00 15.18 12.39
N VAL A 162 -15.59 14.04 12.73
CA VAL A 162 -16.06 13.05 11.74
C VAL A 162 -17.57 13.06 11.64
N GLN A 163 -18.06 13.56 10.52
CA GLN A 163 -19.45 13.39 10.10
C GLN A 163 -19.56 12.28 9.07
N SER A 164 -20.71 11.63 8.98
CA SER A 164 -20.94 10.68 7.91
C SER A 164 -22.40 10.61 7.47
N TYR A 165 -22.60 10.23 6.21
CA TYR A 165 -23.90 9.85 5.67
C TYR A 165 -23.79 8.53 4.90
N GLU A 166 -24.85 7.75 4.95
CA GLU A 166 -25.07 6.62 4.07
C GLU A 166 -26.10 7.02 3.03
N ILE A 167 -25.73 6.95 1.75
CA ILE A 167 -26.55 7.38 0.62
C ILE A 167 -26.67 6.20 -0.34
N ASP A 168 -27.73 5.40 -0.19
CA ASP A 168 -28.02 4.33 -1.15
C ASP A 168 -28.42 4.94 -2.50
N LEU A 169 -27.57 4.71 -3.51
CA LEU A 169 -27.71 5.26 -4.86
C LEU A 169 -28.32 4.22 -5.83
N THR A 170 -28.73 3.05 -5.32
CA THR A 170 -29.26 1.93 -6.12
C THR A 170 -30.44 2.36 -6.98
N GLN A 171 -31.45 3.00 -6.39
CA GLN A 171 -32.65 3.42 -7.13
C GLN A 171 -32.30 4.46 -8.22
N THR A 172 -31.43 5.43 -7.90
CA THR A 172 -30.98 6.44 -8.87
C THR A 172 -30.24 5.80 -10.03
N PHE A 173 -29.35 4.85 -9.74
CA PHE A 173 -28.63 4.11 -10.75
C PHE A 173 -29.57 3.29 -11.64
N ASP A 174 -30.58 2.62 -11.07
CA ASP A 174 -31.54 1.80 -11.84
C ASP A 174 -32.40 2.64 -12.80
N VAL A 175 -32.76 3.86 -12.40
CA VAL A 175 -33.44 4.82 -13.28
C VAL A 175 -32.53 5.24 -14.43
N ILE A 176 -31.26 5.56 -14.16
CA ILE A 176 -30.27 5.89 -15.19
C ILE A 176 -30.10 4.72 -16.15
N LYS A 177 -29.88 3.51 -15.61
CA LYS A 177 -29.75 2.28 -16.40
C LYS A 177 -30.95 2.12 -17.32
N THR A 178 -32.18 2.14 -16.78
CA THR A 178 -33.41 1.96 -17.57
C THR A 178 -33.56 3.04 -18.66
N THR A 179 -33.20 4.29 -18.34
CA THR A 179 -33.28 5.42 -19.27
C THR A 179 -32.26 5.32 -20.41
N LEU A 180 -31.07 4.77 -20.13
CA LEU A 180 -29.99 4.59 -21.12
C LEU A 180 -30.10 3.27 -21.90
N THR A 181 -30.94 2.32 -21.46
CA THR A 181 -31.05 0.99 -22.07
C THR A 181 -31.89 1.04 -23.35
N HIS A 182 -31.34 1.68 -24.37
CA HIS A 182 -31.75 1.51 -25.77
C HIS A 182 -30.83 0.54 -26.52
N MET A 183 -29.88 -0.09 -25.83
CA MET A 183 -28.79 -0.89 -26.42
C MET A 183 -28.80 -2.35 -25.96
N GLN A 184 -28.15 -3.22 -26.74
CA GLN A 184 -28.00 -4.65 -26.47
C GLN A 184 -27.13 -4.90 -25.22
N GLU A 185 -27.46 -5.94 -24.46
CA GLU A 185 -26.64 -6.43 -23.35
C GLU A 185 -25.34 -7.06 -23.89
N ASN A 186 -24.23 -6.36 -23.72
CA ASN A 186 -22.87 -6.79 -24.09
C ASN A 186 -21.83 -6.25 -23.09
N LYS A 187 -20.58 -6.68 -23.25
CA LYS A 187 -19.47 -6.32 -22.34
C LYS A 187 -19.21 -4.81 -22.29
N GLU A 188 -19.38 -4.11 -23.42
CA GLU A 188 -19.20 -2.67 -23.51
C GLU A 188 -20.27 -1.93 -22.69
N THR A 189 -21.52 -2.38 -22.76
CA THR A 189 -22.63 -1.86 -21.95
C THR A 189 -22.40 -2.12 -20.46
N GLU A 190 -21.93 -3.32 -20.08
CA GLU A 190 -21.60 -3.64 -18.69
C GLU A 190 -20.50 -2.71 -18.14
N LEU A 191 -19.42 -2.53 -18.88
CA LEU A 191 -18.33 -1.61 -18.50
C LEU A 191 -18.80 -0.16 -18.43
N ALA A 192 -19.63 0.29 -19.38
CA ALA A 192 -20.19 1.64 -19.36
C ALA A 192 -21.07 1.87 -18.12
N LEU A 193 -21.89 0.88 -17.74
CA LEU A 193 -22.72 0.92 -16.55
C LEU A 193 -21.90 0.88 -15.25
N ALA A 194 -20.85 0.04 -15.18
CA ALA A 194 -19.91 0.00 -14.07
C ALA A 194 -19.24 1.37 -13.84
N ASN A 195 -18.71 1.98 -14.90
CA ASN A 195 -18.19 3.35 -14.85
C ASN A 195 -19.26 4.37 -14.44
N THR A 196 -20.51 4.19 -14.88
CA THR A 196 -21.62 5.09 -14.51
C THR A 196 -21.91 5.05 -13.01
N ARG A 197 -21.76 3.90 -12.34
CA ARG A 197 -21.84 3.79 -10.87
C ARG A 197 -20.79 4.66 -10.21
N SER A 198 -19.54 4.56 -10.66
CA SER A 198 -18.42 5.38 -10.14
C SER A 198 -18.67 6.88 -10.33
N ARG A 199 -19.16 7.29 -11.52
CA ARG A 199 -19.53 8.70 -11.79
C ARG A 199 -20.67 9.20 -10.91
N LEU A 200 -21.65 8.36 -10.62
CA LEU A 200 -22.75 8.74 -9.73
C LEU A 200 -22.26 8.99 -8.30
N ARG A 201 -21.32 8.17 -7.80
CA ARG A 201 -20.65 8.41 -6.51
C ARG A 201 -19.89 9.73 -6.49
N MET A 202 -19.14 10.03 -7.56
CA MET A 202 -18.44 11.31 -7.71
C MET A 202 -19.40 12.50 -7.63
N VAL A 203 -20.52 12.47 -8.35
CA VAL A 203 -21.53 13.54 -8.30
C VAL A 203 -22.06 13.73 -6.87
N THR A 204 -22.33 12.64 -6.15
CA THR A 204 -22.78 12.69 -4.76
C THR A 204 -21.71 13.29 -3.84
N LEU A 205 -20.43 12.91 -3.99
CA LEU A 205 -19.32 13.49 -3.22
C LEU A 205 -19.23 15.00 -3.41
N TYR A 206 -19.24 15.48 -4.65
CA TYR A 206 -19.18 16.92 -4.93
C TYR A 206 -20.40 17.68 -4.43
N TYR A 207 -21.60 17.08 -4.48
CA TYR A 207 -22.80 17.70 -3.90
C TYR A 207 -22.60 17.98 -2.41
N TYR A 208 -22.19 16.98 -1.64
CA TYR A 208 -21.96 17.13 -0.20
C TYR A 208 -20.75 18.02 0.12
N ALA A 209 -19.67 17.91 -0.65
CA ALA A 209 -18.49 18.75 -0.48
C ALA A 209 -18.85 20.24 -0.68
N GLN A 210 -19.59 20.58 -1.74
CA GLN A 210 -20.02 21.93 -2.05
C GLN A 210 -20.89 22.54 -0.94
N LEU A 211 -21.84 21.77 -0.38
CA LEU A 211 -22.70 22.23 0.71
C LEU A 211 -21.90 22.65 1.96
N ASN A 212 -20.77 21.99 2.20
CA ASN A 212 -19.94 22.19 3.39
C ASN A 212 -18.73 23.10 3.13
N GLY A 213 -18.47 23.49 1.89
CA GLY A 213 -17.23 24.16 1.49
C GLY A 213 -16.00 23.27 1.68
N TYR A 214 -16.16 21.97 1.45
CA TYR A 214 -15.10 20.97 1.50
C TYR A 214 -14.58 20.67 0.10
N VAL A 215 -13.44 19.97 0.02
CA VAL A 215 -12.92 19.39 -1.22
C VAL A 215 -13.06 17.88 -1.22
N VAL A 216 -13.22 17.30 -2.40
CA VAL A 216 -13.30 15.84 -2.59
C VAL A 216 -11.89 15.26 -2.62
N VAL A 217 -11.63 14.30 -1.75
CA VAL A 217 -10.32 13.64 -1.62
C VAL A 217 -10.35 12.28 -2.32
N GLY A 218 -9.42 12.08 -3.25
CA GLY A 218 -9.24 10.84 -3.97
C GLY A 218 -8.48 9.79 -3.19
N THR A 219 -8.86 8.54 -3.45
CA THR A 219 -8.35 7.35 -2.76
C THR A 219 -7.51 6.47 -3.66
N GLY A 220 -7.20 6.88 -4.89
CA GLY A 220 -6.37 6.10 -5.79
C GLY A 220 -4.90 6.15 -5.39
N ASN A 221 -4.24 4.99 -5.48
CA ASN A 221 -2.81 4.84 -5.21
C ASN A 221 -2.00 4.91 -6.52
N LYS A 222 -0.66 4.89 -6.40
CA LYS A 222 0.25 5.08 -7.53
C LYS A 222 0.07 4.05 -8.64
N VAL A 223 -0.04 2.79 -8.27
CA VAL A 223 -0.10 1.67 -9.21
C VAL A 223 -1.42 1.70 -9.97
N GLU A 224 -2.53 1.89 -9.26
CA GLU A 224 -3.87 1.94 -9.84
C GLU A 224 -4.06 3.15 -10.74
N ASP A 225 -3.88 4.36 -10.20
CA ASP A 225 -4.22 5.59 -10.91
C ASP A 225 -3.17 5.95 -11.95
N PHE A 226 -1.88 5.89 -11.60
CA PHE A 226 -0.80 6.46 -12.41
C PHE A 226 0.11 5.41 -13.04
N GLY A 227 0.02 4.14 -12.63
CA GLY A 227 0.71 3.01 -13.21
C GLY A 227 -0.09 2.38 -14.36
N VAL A 228 -1.29 1.89 -14.08
CA VAL A 228 -2.13 1.18 -15.08
C VAL A 228 -3.40 1.92 -15.48
N GLY A 229 -3.74 3.05 -14.83
CA GLY A 229 -4.94 3.83 -15.11
C GLY A 229 -6.25 3.06 -14.82
N PHE A 230 -6.23 2.23 -13.78
CA PHE A 230 -7.34 1.41 -13.30
C PHE A 230 -8.29 2.21 -12.40
N PHE A 231 -8.90 3.24 -12.98
CA PHE A 231 -9.92 4.07 -12.34
C PHE A 231 -10.93 4.57 -13.38
N THR A 232 -12.08 5.05 -12.91
CA THR A 232 -13.06 5.71 -13.77
C THR A 232 -12.73 7.18 -13.91
N LYS A 233 -12.42 7.62 -15.14
CA LYS A 233 -12.26 9.06 -15.43
C LYS A 233 -13.56 9.80 -15.15
N TYR A 234 -13.48 10.84 -14.31
CA TYR A 234 -14.63 11.58 -13.75
C TYR A 234 -15.59 10.73 -12.91
N GLY A 235 -15.12 9.61 -12.40
CA GLY A 235 -15.73 8.86 -11.30
C GLY A 235 -14.85 9.00 -10.07
N ASP A 236 -14.31 7.90 -9.59
CA ASP A 236 -13.31 7.82 -8.52
C ASP A 236 -12.04 8.64 -8.80
N GLY A 237 -11.65 8.83 -10.07
CA GLY A 237 -10.57 9.77 -10.44
C GLY A 237 -11.01 11.22 -10.65
N GLY A 238 -12.28 11.56 -10.41
CA GLY A 238 -12.77 12.93 -10.43
C GLY A 238 -12.71 13.52 -9.02
N VAL A 239 -11.57 14.11 -8.66
CA VAL A 239 -11.26 14.53 -7.29
C VAL A 239 -10.47 15.84 -7.30
N ASP A 240 -10.41 16.53 -6.17
CA ASP A 240 -9.68 17.80 -6.04
C ASP A 240 -8.21 17.58 -5.60
N ILE A 241 -7.97 16.57 -4.75
CA ILE A 241 -6.63 16.17 -4.28
C ILE A 241 -6.53 14.66 -4.14
N SER A 242 -5.33 14.09 -4.29
CA SER A 242 -5.07 12.63 -4.14
C SER A 242 -3.87 12.39 -3.21
N PRO A 243 -4.05 12.36 -1.87
CA PRO A 243 -2.95 12.35 -0.91
C PRO A 243 -2.09 11.09 -0.92
N ILE A 244 -2.61 9.97 -1.41
CA ILE A 244 -1.91 8.67 -1.45
C ILE A 244 -1.51 8.26 -2.88
N ALA A 245 -1.63 9.17 -3.85
CA ALA A 245 -1.34 8.92 -5.26
C ALA A 245 0.12 8.55 -5.55
N ASP A 246 1.05 8.86 -4.64
CA ASP A 246 2.47 8.49 -4.80
C ASP A 246 2.85 7.23 -4.02
N LEU A 247 1.92 6.63 -3.27
CA LEU A 247 2.16 5.38 -2.55
C LEU A 247 1.87 4.19 -3.46
N MET A 248 2.79 3.22 -3.46
CA MET A 248 2.54 1.88 -3.99
C MET A 248 1.50 1.14 -3.11
N LYS A 249 0.87 0.08 -3.63
CA LYS A 249 -0.13 -0.70 -2.88
C LYS A 249 0.49 -1.32 -1.63
N SER A 250 1.72 -1.81 -1.71
CA SER A 250 2.50 -2.32 -0.58
C SER A 250 2.71 -1.26 0.51
N GLU A 251 2.97 -0.01 0.12
CA GLU A 251 3.12 1.13 1.03
C GLU A 251 1.79 1.55 1.66
N VAL A 252 0.69 1.54 0.90
CA VAL A 252 -0.67 1.76 1.44
C VAL A 252 -0.98 0.74 2.55
N ARG A 253 -0.66 -0.55 2.33
CA ARG A 253 -0.83 -1.60 3.37
C ARG A 253 0.03 -1.33 4.61
N ALA A 254 1.25 -0.81 4.43
CA ALA A 254 2.13 -0.46 5.55
C ALA A 254 1.60 0.72 6.36
N VAL A 255 1.14 1.77 5.67
CA VAL A 255 0.48 2.93 6.28
C VAL A 255 -0.79 2.51 7.01
N ALA A 256 -1.62 1.65 6.42
CA ALA A 256 -2.83 1.12 7.05
C ALA A 256 -2.55 0.44 8.39
N ARG A 257 -1.54 -0.45 8.43
CA ARG A 257 -1.10 -1.11 9.67
C ARG A 257 -0.61 -0.10 10.72
N LYS A 258 0.15 0.90 10.29
CA LYS A 258 0.70 1.92 11.20
C LYS A 258 -0.37 2.85 11.77
N LEU A 259 -1.40 3.18 10.98
CA LEU A 259 -2.56 3.97 11.40
C LEU A 259 -3.54 3.16 12.27
N GLY A 260 -3.34 1.84 12.42
CA GLY A 260 -4.23 0.99 13.21
C GLY A 260 -5.60 0.76 12.56
N ILE A 261 -5.68 0.79 11.23
CA ILE A 261 -6.90 0.50 10.49
C ILE A 261 -7.44 -0.88 10.88
N ILE A 262 -8.76 -1.00 10.95
CA ILE A 262 -9.45 -2.23 11.35
C ILE A 262 -9.00 -3.46 10.54
N GLN A 263 -8.83 -4.58 11.25
CA GLN A 263 -8.28 -5.81 10.67
C GLN A 263 -9.16 -6.37 9.53
N SER A 264 -10.48 -6.20 9.62
CA SER A 264 -11.43 -6.63 8.58
C SER A 264 -11.18 -5.96 7.22
N ILE A 265 -10.56 -4.78 7.19
CA ILE A 265 -10.13 -4.07 5.97
C ILE A 265 -8.72 -4.50 5.56
N ILE A 266 -7.80 -4.68 6.50
CA ILE A 266 -6.41 -5.08 6.18
C ILE A 266 -6.37 -6.47 5.53
N ASP A 267 -7.21 -7.40 6.00
CA ASP A 267 -7.28 -8.78 5.50
C ASP A 267 -8.17 -8.92 4.25
N ALA A 268 -8.85 -7.85 3.84
CA ALA A 268 -9.72 -7.86 2.69
C ALA A 268 -8.94 -8.09 1.38
N PRO A 269 -9.45 -8.94 0.45
CA PRO A 269 -8.92 -8.95 -0.91
C PRO A 269 -9.25 -7.62 -1.62
N PRO A 270 -8.35 -7.10 -2.49
CA PRO A 270 -8.63 -5.92 -3.31
C PRO A 270 -9.81 -6.15 -4.28
N THR A 271 -10.71 -5.16 -4.37
CA THR A 271 -11.87 -5.19 -5.26
C THR A 271 -12.38 -3.77 -5.55
N ASP A 272 -12.69 -3.49 -6.81
CA ASP A 272 -13.27 -2.23 -7.28
C ASP A 272 -14.75 -2.05 -6.89
N GLY A 273 -15.44 -3.15 -6.54
CA GLY A 273 -16.85 -3.16 -6.19
C GLY A 273 -17.79 -2.64 -7.29
N LEU A 274 -17.34 -2.55 -8.54
CA LEU A 274 -18.11 -2.00 -9.67
C LEU A 274 -18.84 -3.06 -10.47
N PHE A 275 -18.29 -4.27 -10.54
CA PHE A 275 -18.90 -5.41 -11.22
C PHE A 275 -19.73 -6.24 -10.24
N GLY A 276 -20.85 -6.79 -10.72
CA GLY A 276 -21.69 -7.71 -9.93
C GLY A 276 -21.15 -9.14 -9.89
N ASP A 277 -19.99 -9.38 -10.49
CA ASP A 277 -19.30 -10.67 -10.43
C ASP A 277 -18.20 -10.66 -9.36
N SER A 278 -17.72 -11.85 -8.99
CA SER A 278 -16.76 -12.04 -7.89
C SER A 278 -15.30 -11.82 -8.30
N ARG A 279 -15.03 -11.19 -9.46
CA ARG A 279 -13.66 -11.01 -9.95
C ARG A 279 -12.95 -9.91 -9.16
N THR A 280 -11.72 -10.18 -8.76
CA THR A 280 -10.84 -9.20 -8.12
C THR A 280 -10.26 -8.22 -9.15
N ASP A 281 -9.65 -7.14 -8.67
CA ASP A 281 -8.94 -6.20 -9.55
C ASP A 281 -7.82 -6.92 -10.32
N GLU A 282 -7.10 -7.81 -9.64
CA GLU A 282 -6.00 -8.59 -10.21
C GLU A 282 -6.49 -9.55 -11.30
N ASP A 283 -7.68 -10.15 -11.13
CA ASP A 283 -8.33 -10.97 -12.18
C ASP A 283 -8.69 -10.14 -13.42
N GLN A 284 -9.15 -8.90 -13.21
CA GLN A 284 -9.47 -7.99 -14.31
C GLN A 284 -8.22 -7.46 -14.99
N ILE A 285 -7.13 -7.28 -14.24
CA ILE A 285 -5.85 -6.76 -14.73
C ILE A 285 -5.06 -7.85 -15.49
N GLY A 286 -5.07 -9.08 -14.96
CA GLY A 286 -4.24 -10.20 -15.41
C GLY A 286 -2.88 -10.28 -14.69
N ALA A 287 -2.66 -9.46 -13.67
CA ALA A 287 -1.44 -9.38 -12.87
C ALA A 287 -1.75 -8.94 -11.44
N THR A 288 -0.95 -9.39 -10.48
CA THR A 288 -1.09 -8.97 -9.09
C THR A 288 -0.53 -7.57 -8.86
N TYR A 289 -0.93 -6.90 -7.78
CA TYR A 289 -0.36 -5.60 -7.44
C TYR A 289 1.15 -5.65 -7.22
N ASP A 290 1.67 -6.71 -6.60
CA ASP A 290 3.12 -6.90 -6.41
C ASP A 290 3.84 -7.04 -7.76
N GLU A 291 3.23 -7.74 -8.72
CA GLU A 291 3.76 -7.85 -10.09
C GLU A 291 3.76 -6.51 -10.82
N LEU A 292 2.69 -5.71 -10.69
CA LEU A 292 2.61 -4.37 -11.30
C LEU A 292 3.59 -3.38 -10.68
N GLU A 293 3.75 -3.39 -9.35
CA GLU A 293 4.76 -2.59 -8.65
C GLU A 293 6.17 -2.93 -9.12
N TRP A 294 6.47 -4.23 -9.22
CA TRP A 294 7.74 -4.70 -9.75
C TRP A 294 7.96 -4.21 -11.18
N ALA A 295 6.96 -4.34 -12.06
CA ALA A 295 7.07 -3.92 -13.45
C ALA A 295 7.26 -2.40 -13.59
N MET A 296 6.52 -1.61 -12.81
CA MET A 296 6.67 -0.15 -12.75
C MET A 296 8.09 0.23 -12.34
N ASN A 297 8.61 -0.34 -11.24
CA ASN A 297 9.97 -0.08 -10.77
C ASN A 297 11.04 -0.51 -11.78
N TYR A 298 10.85 -1.67 -12.42
CA TYR A 298 11.76 -2.19 -13.43
C TYR A 298 11.90 -1.25 -14.63
N ILE A 299 10.77 -0.75 -15.13
CA ILE A 299 10.71 0.19 -16.26
C ILE A 299 11.36 1.52 -15.91
N ASP A 300 11.05 2.07 -14.72
CA ASP A 300 11.60 3.35 -14.26
C ASP A 300 13.12 3.30 -14.07
N GLN A 301 13.63 2.19 -13.53
CA GLN A 301 15.07 2.00 -13.28
C GLN A 301 15.86 1.62 -14.53
N LYS A 302 15.19 1.30 -15.65
CA LYS A 302 15.82 0.79 -16.89
C LYS A 302 16.78 -0.36 -16.62
N SER A 303 16.38 -1.29 -15.76
CA SER A 303 17.21 -2.44 -15.39
C SER A 303 17.43 -3.36 -16.60
N GLU A 304 18.63 -3.91 -16.76
CA GLU A 304 19.01 -4.81 -17.86
C GLU A 304 19.01 -6.29 -17.44
N GLN A 305 18.20 -6.64 -16.43
CA GLN A 305 18.15 -8.01 -15.92
C GLN A 305 17.54 -8.99 -16.93
N ILE A 306 17.98 -10.25 -16.90
CA ILE A 306 17.36 -11.31 -17.69
C ILE A 306 15.97 -11.60 -17.11
N LEU A 307 14.94 -11.40 -17.93
CA LEU A 307 13.55 -11.55 -17.53
C LEU A 307 13.03 -12.97 -17.75
N THR A 308 12.28 -13.48 -16.77
CA THR A 308 11.44 -14.68 -16.92
C THR A 308 10.28 -14.42 -17.88
N GLU A 309 9.63 -15.48 -18.38
CA GLU A 309 8.46 -15.34 -19.26
C GLU A 309 7.29 -14.61 -18.57
N ARG A 310 7.02 -14.91 -17.29
CA ARG A 310 5.97 -14.21 -16.52
C ARG A 310 6.28 -12.72 -16.38
N GLN A 311 7.53 -12.38 -16.08
CA GLN A 311 7.98 -10.99 -15.98
C GLN A 311 7.81 -10.21 -17.29
N LYS A 312 8.11 -10.84 -18.44
CA LYS A 312 7.86 -10.24 -19.77
C LYS A 312 6.37 -10.04 -20.02
N GLU A 313 5.54 -11.01 -19.64
CA GLU A 313 4.08 -10.92 -19.75
C GLU A 313 3.53 -9.75 -18.92
N VAL A 314 3.93 -9.65 -17.64
CA VAL A 314 3.51 -8.57 -16.73
C VAL A 314 3.94 -7.20 -17.25
N ILE A 315 5.17 -7.05 -17.74
CA ILE A 315 5.62 -5.80 -18.38
C ILE A 315 4.71 -5.47 -19.58
N GLY A 316 4.40 -6.45 -20.42
CA GLY A 316 3.50 -6.27 -21.55
C GLY A 316 2.09 -5.83 -21.13
N ILE A 317 1.54 -6.41 -20.06
CA ILE A 317 0.25 -6.01 -19.46
C ILE A 317 0.32 -4.56 -18.97
N TYR A 318 1.36 -4.22 -18.21
CA TYR A 318 1.56 -2.88 -17.64
C TYR A 318 1.67 -1.83 -18.75
N GLU A 319 2.60 -1.99 -19.69
CA GLU A 319 2.83 -1.03 -20.78
C GLU A 319 1.58 -0.85 -21.67
N GLN A 320 0.90 -1.96 -21.99
CA GLN A 320 -0.32 -1.90 -22.78
C GLN A 320 -1.42 -1.12 -22.05
N ARG A 321 -1.61 -1.35 -20.74
CA ARG A 321 -2.57 -0.60 -19.93
C ARG A 321 -2.20 0.87 -19.82
N GLN A 322 -0.94 1.17 -19.54
CA GLN A 322 -0.44 2.54 -19.46
C GLN A 322 -0.72 3.29 -20.76
N LYS A 323 -0.44 2.66 -21.91
CA LYS A 323 -0.70 3.23 -23.24
C LYS A 323 -2.18 3.49 -23.50
N VAL A 324 -3.08 2.54 -23.24
CA VAL A 324 -4.52 2.72 -23.53
C VAL A 324 -5.20 3.66 -22.55
N ASN A 325 -4.74 3.72 -21.29
CA ASN A 325 -5.31 4.56 -20.25
C ASN A 325 -4.56 5.88 -20.06
N HIS A 326 -3.53 6.16 -20.87
CA HIS A 326 -2.71 7.38 -20.74
C HIS A 326 -3.55 8.66 -20.69
N HIS A 327 -4.63 8.71 -21.49
CA HIS A 327 -5.56 9.83 -21.53
C HIS A 327 -6.30 10.11 -20.21
N LYS A 328 -6.30 9.17 -19.26
CA LYS A 328 -6.85 9.36 -17.91
C LYS A 328 -5.84 9.99 -16.96
N MET A 329 -4.56 9.69 -17.14
CA MET A 329 -3.46 9.99 -16.21
C MET A 329 -2.79 11.35 -16.48
N VAL A 330 -3.09 11.96 -17.63
CA VAL A 330 -2.61 13.30 -17.98
C VAL A 330 -3.72 14.33 -17.93
N GLN A 331 -3.31 15.60 -17.75
CA GLN A 331 -4.22 16.74 -17.79
C GLN A 331 -4.98 16.79 -19.13
N ILE A 332 -6.17 17.39 -19.11
CA ILE A 332 -7.00 17.56 -20.31
C ILE A 332 -6.20 18.35 -21.35
N PRO A 333 -5.92 17.78 -22.53
CA PRO A 333 -5.14 18.48 -23.54
C PRO A 333 -5.94 19.68 -24.05
N THR A 334 -5.28 20.83 -24.14
CA THR A 334 -5.88 22.07 -24.69
C THR A 334 -5.23 22.42 -26.02
N CYS A 335 -6.03 22.94 -26.95
CA CYS A 335 -5.49 23.50 -28.20
C CYS A 335 -4.88 24.86 -27.92
N ILE A 336 -3.55 24.93 -27.90
CA ILE A 336 -2.83 26.20 -27.69
C ILE A 336 -2.70 26.90 -29.05
N LEU A 337 -3.51 27.93 -29.27
CA LEU A 337 -3.44 28.74 -30.48
C LEU A 337 -2.13 29.56 -30.51
N PRO A 338 -1.39 29.56 -31.63
CA PRO A 338 -0.34 30.53 -31.89
C PRO A 338 -0.86 31.96 -31.73
N ALA A 339 0.00 32.87 -31.27
CA ALA A 339 -0.38 34.26 -30.98
C ALA A 339 -1.03 34.97 -32.18
N HIS A 340 -0.59 34.69 -33.41
CA HIS A 340 -1.14 35.30 -34.63
C HIS A 340 -2.57 34.85 -34.99
N LEU A 341 -3.07 33.77 -34.37
CA LEU A 341 -4.45 33.30 -34.54
C LEU A 341 -5.38 33.77 -33.40
N LYS A 342 -4.84 34.44 -32.37
CA LYS A 342 -5.65 35.04 -31.29
C LYS A 342 -6.04 36.46 -31.70
N THR A 343 -7.34 36.68 -31.92
CA THR A 343 -7.93 37.99 -32.26
C THR A 343 -8.13 38.88 -31.05
#